data_AF-A7RH65-F1
#
_entry.id   AF-A7RH65-F1
#
_cell.length_a   1.000
_cell.length_b   1.000
_cell.length_c   1.000
_cell.angle_alpha   90.00
_cell.angle_beta   90.00
_cell.angle_gamma   90.00
#
_symmetry.space_group_name_H-M   'P 1'
#
loop_
_entity.id
_entity.type
_entity.pdbx_description
1 polymer ?
#
loop_
_entity_poly.entity_id
_entity_poly.type
_entity_poly.pdbx_seq_one_letter_code
_entity_poly.pdbx_strand_id
1 'polypeptide(L)'
;MSPCCKTTTTWVQNLKIGQEYRQYTVQLLRGIGCCCEEYEIFVNGKVHEQHHLSYNPCSPLCCPGGSYEWQQDGHHFLLMYNSMSWTNSFGGYRLFINGIDVNTGREFSAFWRRRGWQAVFAGLLMIFLGVAWALIFHYLIKSGETYIVGYSLVITGVIYIILGVIPLLRYRKSRQDGLPVMEYSVNTV
;
A
#
# COMPACT_ATOMS: atom_id res chain seq x y z
N MET A 1 19.53 15.85 10.77
CA MET A 1 20.45 14.72 10.52
C MET A 1 20.34 14.41 9.03
N SER A 2 21.42 14.48 8.25
CA SER A 2 21.30 14.43 6.77
C SER A 2 20.73 13.08 6.29
N PRO A 3 19.76 13.05 5.36
CA PRO A 3 19.17 11.80 4.88
C PRO A 3 20.18 10.99 4.06
N CYS A 4 20.20 9.67 4.27
CA CYS A 4 21.07 8.73 3.56
C CYS A 4 20.61 8.53 2.11
N CYS A 5 19.30 8.59 1.86
CA CYS A 5 18.72 8.52 0.53
C CYS A 5 17.57 9.54 0.42
N LYS A 6 17.46 10.21 -0.72
CA LYS A 6 16.30 11.03 -1.07
C LYS A 6 15.57 10.40 -2.24
N THR A 7 14.27 10.23 -2.10
CA THR A 7 13.42 9.75 -3.20
C THR A 7 12.29 10.72 -3.44
N THR A 8 11.88 10.85 -4.71
CA THR A 8 10.77 11.71 -5.11
C THR A 8 9.79 10.88 -5.91
N THR A 9 8.52 10.91 -5.50
CA THR A 9 7.43 10.29 -6.24
C THR A 9 6.48 11.38 -6.71
N THR A 10 6.14 11.37 -7.99
CA THR A 10 5.26 12.38 -8.61
C THR A 10 4.03 11.66 -9.16
N TRP A 11 2.85 12.21 -8.88
CA TRP A 11 1.58 11.82 -9.47
C TRP A 11 0.98 13.01 -10.21
N VAL A 12 0.43 12.75 -11.39
CA VAL A 12 -0.20 13.76 -12.23
C VAL A 12 -1.57 13.24 -12.65
N GLN A 13 -2.62 14.01 -12.37
CA GLN A 13 -4.00 13.63 -12.68
C GLN A 13 -4.83 14.85 -13.07
N ASN A 14 -5.65 14.73 -14.10
CA ASN A 14 -6.66 15.74 -14.44
C ASN A 14 -7.93 15.49 -13.63
N LEU A 15 -8.39 16.52 -12.93
CA LEU A 15 -9.58 16.49 -12.08
C LEU A 15 -10.61 17.51 -12.59
N LYS A 16 -11.89 17.19 -12.42
CA LYS A 16 -13.00 18.04 -12.88
C LYS A 16 -13.48 18.92 -11.74
N ILE A 17 -13.34 20.22 -11.87
CA ILE A 17 -13.79 21.24 -10.91
C ILE A 17 -14.94 22.01 -11.57
N GLY A 18 -16.17 21.73 -11.15
CA GLY A 18 -17.35 22.28 -11.80
C GLY A 18 -17.43 21.84 -13.27
N GLN A 19 -17.23 22.77 -14.20
CA GLN A 19 -17.25 22.50 -15.65
C GLN A 19 -15.85 22.37 -16.28
N GLU A 20 -14.79 22.73 -15.56
CA GLU A 20 -13.43 22.75 -16.11
C GLU A 20 -12.60 21.55 -15.63
N TYR A 21 -11.64 21.13 -16.47
CA TYR A 21 -10.63 20.16 -16.08
C TYR A 21 -9.34 20.88 -15.70
N ARG A 22 -8.84 20.59 -14.50
CA ARG A 22 -7.58 21.12 -14.00
C ARG A 22 -6.60 19.98 -13.74
N GLN A 23 -5.36 20.19 -14.16
CA GLN A 23 -4.28 19.26 -13.88
C GLN A 23 -3.76 19.46 -12.45
N TYR A 24 -3.72 18.37 -11.68
CA TYR A 24 -3.09 18.30 -10.38
C TYR A 24 -1.78 17.54 -10.47
N THR A 25 -0.73 18.14 -9.91
CA THR A 25 0.57 17.50 -9.72
C THR A 25 0.83 17.38 -8.22
N VAL A 26 0.90 16.16 -7.72
CA VAL A 26 1.25 15.88 -6.32
C VAL A 26 2.63 15.25 -6.30
N GLN A 27 3.53 15.77 -5.47
CA GLN A 27 4.87 15.22 -5.30
C GLN A 27 5.10 14.90 -3.84
N LEU A 28 5.72 13.76 -3.58
CA LEU A 28 6.20 13.36 -2.27
C LEU A 28 7.71 13.27 -2.33
N LEU A 29 8.39 14.16 -1.62
CA LEU A 29 9.79 14.01 -1.26
C LEU A 29 9.90 13.17 0.01
N ARG A 30 10.78 12.17 -0.01
CA ARG A 30 11.12 11.35 1.15
C ARG A 30 12.60 11.48 1.44
N GLY A 31 12.96 11.93 2.63
CA GLY A 31 14.31 11.87 3.19
C GLY A 31 14.44 10.64 4.07
N ILE A 32 15.09 9.59 3.58
CA ILE A 32 15.28 8.33 4.31
C ILE A 32 16.62 8.41 5.06
N GLY A 33 16.56 8.58 6.37
CA GLY A 33 17.69 8.46 7.29
C GLY A 33 17.81 7.04 7.87
N CYS A 34 18.80 6.83 8.74
CA CYS A 34 19.03 5.52 9.36
C CYS A 34 17.91 5.10 10.33
N CYS A 35 17.30 6.05 11.03
CA CYS A 35 16.27 5.78 12.05
C CYS A 35 14.98 6.62 11.88
N CYS A 36 14.97 7.54 10.91
CA CYS A 36 13.88 8.48 10.69
C CYS A 36 13.62 8.63 9.20
N GLU A 37 12.35 8.75 8.80
CA GLU A 37 11.98 9.24 7.48
C GLU A 37 11.34 10.62 7.63
N GLU A 38 11.80 11.56 6.82
CA GLU A 38 11.23 12.90 6.66
C GLU A 38 10.40 12.94 5.38
N TYR A 39 9.28 13.64 5.41
CA TYR A 39 8.37 13.77 4.28
C TYR A 39 8.13 15.23 3.96
N GLU A 40 8.03 15.55 2.67
CA GLU A 40 7.54 16.83 2.18
C GLU A 40 6.55 16.56 1.05
N ILE A 41 5.35 17.13 1.16
CA ILE A 41 4.31 17.00 0.14
C ILE A 41 4.21 18.32 -0.62
N PHE A 42 4.25 18.26 -1.94
CA PHE A 42 4.00 19.40 -2.82
C PHE A 42 2.72 19.14 -3.62
N VAL A 43 1.83 20.13 -3.65
CA VAL A 43 0.63 20.11 -4.49
C VAL A 43 0.69 21.30 -5.44
N ASN A 44 0.72 21.04 -6.74
CA ASN A 44 0.88 22.04 -7.80
C ASN A 44 2.11 22.94 -7.57
N GLY A 45 3.22 22.35 -7.13
CA GLY A 45 4.49 23.05 -6.89
C GLY A 45 4.55 23.86 -5.58
N LYS A 46 3.50 23.85 -4.75
CA LYS A 46 3.50 24.51 -3.43
C LYS A 46 3.65 23.49 -2.32
N VAL A 47 4.46 23.82 -1.31
CA VAL A 47 4.63 23.00 -0.10
C VAL A 47 3.31 22.94 0.65
N HIS A 48 2.91 21.73 1.02
CA HIS A 48 1.72 21.47 1.83
C HIS A 48 2.14 21.33 3.30
N GLU A 49 2.28 22.47 3.98
CA GLU A 49 3.02 22.59 5.26
C GLU A 49 2.40 21.86 6.46
N GLN A 50 1.12 21.46 6.39
CA GLN A 50 0.39 20.86 7.52
C GLN A 50 0.10 19.37 7.32
N HIS A 51 1.06 18.61 6.77
CA HIS A 51 0.91 17.17 6.71
C HIS A 51 1.36 16.48 8.00
N HIS A 52 0.58 15.51 8.45
CA HIS A 52 0.93 14.64 9.59
C HIS A 52 1.41 13.26 9.11
N LEU A 53 1.94 13.18 7.89
CA LEU A 53 2.46 11.94 7.35
C LEU A 53 3.67 11.50 8.18
N SER A 54 3.55 10.33 8.82
CA SER A 54 4.59 9.70 9.60
C SER A 54 4.95 8.33 9.03
N TYR A 55 6.16 7.87 9.31
CA TYR A 55 6.60 6.55 8.90
C TYR A 55 5.83 5.47 9.67
N ASN A 56 5.18 4.57 8.95
CA ASN A 56 4.62 3.35 9.51
C ASN A 56 4.76 2.21 8.49
N PRO A 57 5.70 1.27 8.69
CA PRO A 57 5.94 0.17 7.75
C PRO A 57 4.78 -0.83 7.71
N CYS A 58 3.93 -0.82 8.75
CA CYS A 58 2.78 -1.70 8.84
C CYS A 58 1.49 -1.05 8.33
N SER A 59 1.51 0.22 7.92
CA SER A 59 0.33 0.89 7.39
C SER A 59 -0.11 0.26 6.06
N PRO A 60 -1.42 0.03 5.83
CA PRO A 60 -2.56 0.30 6.70
C PRO A 60 -2.96 -0.89 7.60
N LEU A 61 -2.17 -1.97 7.63
CA LEU A 61 -2.52 -3.22 8.31
C LEU A 61 -2.58 -3.07 9.83
N CYS A 62 -1.60 -2.39 10.44
CA CYS A 62 -1.61 -2.08 11.86
C CYS A 62 -0.90 -0.75 12.19
N CYS A 63 -1.21 -0.24 13.39
CA CYS A 63 -0.74 1.04 13.94
C CYS A 63 -1.22 2.29 13.17
N PRO A 64 -1.40 3.43 13.87
CA PRO A 64 -1.67 4.71 13.21
C PRO A 64 -0.43 5.20 12.44
N GLY A 65 -0.64 6.05 11.43
CA GLY A 65 0.44 6.62 10.60
C GLY A 65 0.59 5.92 9.25
N GLY A 66 1.55 6.40 8.44
CA GLY A 66 1.78 5.92 7.07
C GLY A 66 0.71 6.32 6.06
N SER A 67 -0.29 7.11 6.48
CA SER A 67 -1.31 7.68 5.61
C SER A 67 -1.57 9.15 5.96
N TYR A 68 -1.88 9.96 4.96
CA TYR A 68 -2.28 11.35 5.11
C TYR A 68 -3.41 11.66 4.14
N GLU A 69 -4.43 12.35 4.65
CA GLU A 69 -5.64 12.69 3.92
C GLU A 69 -5.86 14.19 3.94
N TRP A 70 -6.30 14.74 2.83
CA TRP A 70 -6.75 16.14 2.75
C TRP A 70 -7.85 16.29 1.71
N GLN A 71 -8.61 17.38 1.81
CA GLN A 71 -9.60 17.76 0.82
C GLN A 71 -9.17 19.03 0.12
N GLN A 72 -9.30 19.06 -1.20
CA GLN A 72 -8.98 20.23 -2.00
C GLN A 72 -9.88 20.28 -3.24
N ASP A 73 -10.47 21.45 -3.49
CA ASP A 73 -11.28 21.73 -4.68
C ASP A 73 -12.39 20.69 -4.94
N GLY A 74 -13.02 20.19 -3.87
CA GLY A 74 -14.10 19.20 -3.93
C GLY A 74 -13.64 17.73 -4.07
N HIS A 75 -12.33 17.48 -4.09
CA HIS A 75 -11.76 16.15 -4.19
C HIS A 75 -11.09 15.72 -2.88
N HIS A 76 -11.24 14.45 -2.54
CA HIS A 76 -10.56 13.82 -1.40
C HIS A 76 -9.28 13.17 -1.88
N PHE A 77 -8.16 13.55 -1.29
CA PHE A 77 -6.84 13.01 -1.57
C PHE A 77 -6.40 12.16 -0.38
N LEU A 78 -5.88 10.97 -0.67
CA LEU A 78 -5.33 10.05 0.30
C LEU A 78 -3.96 9.57 -0.20
N LEU A 79 -2.91 9.98 0.51
CA LEU A 79 -1.56 9.50 0.31
C LEU A 79 -1.27 8.42 1.34
N MET A 80 -0.81 7.25 0.93
CA MET A 80 -0.67 6.12 1.84
C MET A 80 0.47 5.18 1.45
N TYR A 81 1.17 4.67 2.45
CA TYR A 81 2.23 3.70 2.29
C TYR A 81 1.68 2.33 1.87
N ASN A 82 2.28 1.73 0.86
CA ASN A 82 1.91 0.41 0.35
C ASN A 82 2.86 -0.67 0.91
N SER A 83 2.60 -1.09 2.14
CA SER A 83 3.37 -2.13 2.85
C SER A 83 3.34 -3.51 2.19
N MET A 84 2.32 -3.83 1.40
CA MET A 84 2.18 -5.13 0.72
C MET A 84 2.72 -5.14 -0.72
N SER A 85 3.63 -4.22 -1.08
CA SER A 85 4.27 -4.22 -2.40
C SER A 85 5.57 -5.01 -2.41
N TRP A 86 5.58 -6.16 -3.09
CA TRP A 86 6.80 -6.94 -3.32
C TRP A 86 7.72 -6.36 -4.41
N THR A 87 7.19 -5.58 -5.35
CA THR A 87 7.94 -5.10 -6.54
C THR A 87 8.82 -3.87 -6.27
N ASN A 88 8.67 -3.24 -5.11
CA ASN A 88 9.50 -2.12 -4.71
C ASN A 88 10.14 -2.54 -3.39
N SER A 89 11.42 -2.91 -3.41
CA SER A 89 12.18 -3.41 -2.26
C SER A 89 12.23 -2.47 -1.03
N PHE A 90 11.50 -1.36 -1.04
CA PHE A 90 11.34 -0.38 0.03
C PHE A 90 9.92 0.16 0.25
N GLY A 91 8.89 -0.43 -0.37
CA GLY A 91 7.51 0.08 -0.27
C GLY A 91 7.35 1.49 -0.89
N GLY A 92 6.34 1.62 -1.73
CA GLY A 92 6.02 2.90 -2.37
C GLY A 92 4.85 3.56 -1.67
N TYR A 93 4.81 4.89 -1.63
CA TYR A 93 3.55 5.57 -1.39
C TYR A 93 2.65 5.43 -2.62
N ARG A 94 1.35 5.48 -2.39
CA ARG A 94 0.30 5.51 -3.41
C ARG A 94 -0.61 6.69 -3.13
N LEU A 95 -1.04 7.35 -4.20
CA LEU A 95 -1.99 8.44 -4.13
C LEU A 95 -3.34 7.95 -4.63
N PHE A 96 -4.36 8.16 -3.82
CA PHE A 96 -5.75 7.92 -4.15
C PHE A 96 -6.48 9.25 -4.22
N ILE A 97 -7.29 9.45 -5.25
CA ILE A 97 -8.15 10.62 -5.39
C ILE A 97 -9.58 10.13 -5.51
N ASN A 98 -10.46 10.61 -4.63
CA ASN A 98 -11.85 10.14 -4.48
C ASN A 98 -11.94 8.62 -4.32
N GLY A 99 -10.98 8.03 -3.59
CA GLY A 99 -10.90 6.58 -3.40
C GLY A 99 -10.38 5.79 -4.60
N ILE A 100 -9.88 6.43 -5.67
CA ILE A 100 -9.31 5.77 -6.85
C ILE A 100 -7.80 5.95 -6.88
N ASP A 101 -7.03 4.86 -6.99
CA ASP A 101 -5.57 4.89 -7.13
C ASP A 101 -5.18 5.57 -8.45
N VAL A 102 -4.37 6.62 -8.36
CA VAL A 102 -3.94 7.39 -9.54
C VAL A 102 -3.10 6.54 -10.50
N ASN A 103 -2.33 5.58 -9.99
CA ASN A 103 -1.46 4.77 -10.83
C ASN A 103 -2.20 3.67 -11.60
N THR A 104 -3.24 3.08 -11.00
CA THR A 104 -3.92 1.89 -11.57
C THR A 104 -5.37 2.12 -11.93
N GLY A 105 -5.96 3.27 -11.57
CA GLY A 105 -7.38 3.58 -11.79
C GLY A 105 -8.32 2.70 -10.97
N ARG A 106 -7.83 2.05 -9.92
CA ARG A 106 -8.62 1.09 -9.14
C ARG A 106 -9.17 1.73 -7.89
N GLU A 107 -10.38 1.34 -7.53
CA GLU A 107 -10.94 1.64 -6.22
C GLU A 107 -10.04 1.13 -5.10
N PHE A 108 -9.98 1.89 -4.02
CA PHE A 108 -9.18 1.63 -2.83
C PHE A 108 -9.43 0.22 -2.26
N SER A 109 -10.70 -0.18 -2.15
CA SER A 109 -11.09 -1.50 -1.65
C SER A 109 -10.61 -2.62 -2.59
N ALA A 110 -10.80 -2.44 -3.90
CA ALA A 110 -10.37 -3.40 -4.92
C ALA A 110 -8.84 -3.54 -4.98
N PHE A 111 -8.11 -2.43 -4.81
CA PHE A 111 -6.66 -2.40 -4.73
C PHE A 111 -6.15 -3.27 -3.57
N TRP A 112 -6.64 -3.01 -2.35
CA TRP A 112 -6.21 -3.77 -1.16
C TRP A 112 -6.65 -5.21 -1.17
N ARG A 113 -7.85 -5.50 -1.70
CA ARG A 113 -8.32 -6.87 -1.85
C ARG A 113 -7.41 -7.68 -2.77
N ARG A 114 -6.96 -7.10 -3.88
CA ARG A 114 -5.99 -7.77 -4.77
C ARG A 114 -4.66 -8.02 -4.05
N ARG A 115 -4.16 -7.04 -3.29
CA ARG A 115 -2.92 -7.19 -2.50
C ARG A 115 -3.06 -8.28 -1.44
N GLY A 116 -4.20 -8.35 -0.77
CA GLY A 116 -4.52 -9.43 0.17
C GLY A 116 -4.47 -10.80 -0.49
N TRP A 117 -5.12 -10.98 -1.63
CA TRP A 117 -5.07 -12.24 -2.38
C TRP A 117 -3.65 -12.59 -2.85
N GLN A 118 -2.85 -11.61 -3.28
CA GLN A 118 -1.45 -11.84 -3.63
C GLN A 118 -0.63 -12.35 -2.44
N ALA A 119 -0.80 -11.76 -1.26
CA ALA A 119 -0.14 -12.18 -0.04
C ALA A 119 -0.58 -13.58 0.42
N VAL A 120 -1.88 -13.90 0.34
CA VAL A 120 -2.40 -15.24 0.63
C VAL A 120 -1.80 -16.28 -0.33
N PHE A 121 -1.79 -15.99 -1.64
CA PHE A 121 -1.24 -16.90 -2.64
C PHE A 121 0.26 -17.14 -2.42
N ALA A 122 1.01 -16.07 -2.16
CA ALA A 122 2.42 -16.15 -1.78
C ALA A 122 2.64 -17.03 -0.54
N GLY A 123 1.83 -16.84 0.51
CA GLY A 123 1.93 -17.64 1.73
C GLY A 123 1.65 -19.12 1.50
N LEU A 124 0.65 -19.45 0.66
CA LEU A 124 0.37 -20.83 0.26
C LEU A 124 1.54 -21.47 -0.49
N LEU A 125 2.16 -20.75 -1.43
CA LEU A 125 3.35 -21.23 -2.14
C LEU A 125 4.52 -21.50 -1.18
N MET A 126 4.75 -20.61 -0.21
CA MET A 126 5.80 -20.78 0.80
C MET A 126 5.57 -21.99 1.69
N ILE A 127 4.32 -22.24 2.10
CA ILE A 127 3.96 -23.45 2.85
C ILE A 127 4.22 -24.70 2.01
N PHE A 128 3.78 -24.70 0.75
CA PHE A 128 3.97 -25.85 -0.14
C PHE A 128 5.46 -26.17 -0.33
N LEU A 129 6.28 -25.15 -0.61
CA LEU A 129 7.73 -25.29 -0.74
C LEU A 129 8.37 -25.72 0.57
N GLY A 130 7.96 -25.16 1.70
CA GLY A 130 8.48 -25.50 3.03
C GLY A 130 8.20 -26.94 3.43
N VAL A 131 6.97 -27.42 3.19
CA VAL A 131 6.59 -28.82 3.42
C VAL A 131 7.38 -29.76 2.51
N ALA A 132 7.45 -29.46 1.21
CA ALA A 132 8.22 -30.27 0.27
C ALA A 132 9.70 -30.35 0.68
N TRP A 133 10.29 -29.22 1.07
CA TRP A 133 11.67 -29.15 1.55
C TRP A 133 11.88 -29.95 2.84
N ALA A 134 11.01 -29.78 3.83
CA ALA A 134 11.09 -30.51 5.08
C ALA A 134 10.99 -32.03 4.84
N LEU A 135 10.07 -32.48 4.00
CA LEU A 135 9.91 -33.89 3.67
C LEU A 135 11.16 -34.46 2.99
N ILE A 136 11.73 -33.74 2.01
CA ILE A 136 12.93 -34.19 1.29
C ILE A 136 14.12 -34.33 2.23
N PHE A 137 14.42 -33.30 3.02
CA PHE A 137 15.63 -33.31 3.84
C PHE A 137 15.50 -34.17 5.10
N HIS A 138 14.28 -34.35 5.61
CA HIS A 138 14.01 -35.23 6.74
C HIS A 138 14.05 -36.71 6.33
N TYR A 139 13.41 -37.09 5.22
CA TYR A 139 13.24 -38.50 4.85
C TYR A 139 14.24 -39.02 3.81
N LEU A 140 14.67 -38.21 2.84
CA LEU A 140 15.57 -38.65 1.76
C LEU A 140 17.05 -38.41 2.10
N ILE A 141 17.40 -37.22 2.59
CA ILE A 141 18.80 -36.79 2.73
C ILE A 141 19.33 -37.00 4.17
N LYS A 142 18.43 -37.13 5.17
CA LYS A 142 18.76 -37.27 6.60
C LYS A 142 19.74 -36.20 7.11
N SER A 143 19.67 -34.99 6.56
CA SER A 143 20.45 -33.85 7.02
C SER A 143 19.65 -33.10 8.08
N GLY A 144 20.12 -33.14 9.32
CA GLY A 144 19.39 -32.67 10.49
C GLY A 144 19.23 -31.14 10.59
N GLU A 145 19.98 -30.35 9.82
CA GLU A 145 19.91 -28.89 9.93
C GLU A 145 19.08 -28.24 8.80
N THR A 146 19.00 -28.89 7.63
CA THR A 146 18.34 -28.31 6.45
C THR A 146 16.83 -28.39 6.49
N TYR A 147 16.24 -29.27 7.32
CA TYR A 147 14.78 -29.30 7.50
C TYR A 147 14.26 -28.08 8.28
N ILE A 148 15.11 -27.40 9.07
CA ILE A 148 14.77 -26.17 9.80
C ILE A 148 14.36 -25.07 8.83
N VAL A 149 15.03 -24.98 7.67
CA VAL A 149 14.66 -24.05 6.59
C VAL A 149 13.24 -24.31 6.11
N GLY A 150 12.84 -25.59 5.98
CA GLY A 150 11.47 -25.97 5.64
C GLY A 150 10.44 -25.47 6.66
N TYR A 151 10.71 -25.64 7.96
CA TYR A 151 9.85 -25.11 9.01
C TYR A 151 9.77 -23.58 9.00
N SER A 152 10.88 -22.89 8.79
CA SER A 152 10.91 -21.43 8.66
C SER A 152 10.06 -20.94 7.48
N LEU A 153 10.11 -21.63 6.34
CA LEU A 153 9.26 -21.34 5.18
C LEU A 153 7.77 -21.54 5.49
N VAL A 154 7.40 -22.60 6.22
CA VAL A 154 6.02 -22.85 6.64
C VAL A 154 5.54 -21.73 7.57
N ILE A 155 6.31 -21.37 8.60
CA ILE A 155 5.96 -20.29 9.54
C ILE A 155 5.80 -18.96 8.80
N THR A 156 6.76 -18.64 7.92
CA THR A 156 6.70 -17.43 7.08
C THR A 156 5.45 -17.42 6.21
N GLY A 157 5.11 -18.55 5.58
CA GLY A 157 3.92 -18.67 4.76
C GLY A 157 2.62 -18.47 5.55
N VAL A 158 2.54 -18.98 6.78
CA VAL A 158 1.40 -18.73 7.67
C VAL A 158 1.27 -17.24 8.00
N ILE A 159 2.38 -16.57 8.32
CA ILE A 159 2.38 -15.11 8.59
C ILE A 159 1.87 -14.36 7.35
N TYR A 160 2.32 -14.71 6.15
CA TYR A 160 1.85 -14.10 4.90
C TYR A 160 0.34 -14.29 4.68
N ILE A 161 -0.19 -15.47 4.98
CA ILE A 161 -1.64 -15.72 4.91
C ILE A 161 -2.38 -14.82 5.89
N ILE A 162 -1.93 -14.73 7.15
CA ILE A 162 -2.56 -13.86 8.16
C ILE A 162 -2.56 -12.41 7.68
N LEU A 163 -1.40 -11.89 7.26
CA LEU A 163 -1.27 -10.52 6.76
C LEU A 163 -2.13 -10.27 5.51
N GLY A 164 -2.28 -11.28 4.64
CA GLY A 164 -3.12 -11.20 3.45
C GLY A 164 -4.62 -11.28 3.73
N VAL A 165 -5.05 -11.96 4.79
CA VAL A 165 -6.46 -12.07 5.19
C VAL A 165 -6.97 -10.75 5.80
N ILE A 166 -6.14 -10.03 6.56
CA ILE A 166 -6.50 -8.72 7.16
C ILE A 166 -7.14 -7.75 6.13
N PRO A 167 -6.50 -7.40 5.00
CA PRO A 167 -7.08 -6.50 4.01
C PRO A 167 -8.31 -7.13 3.31
N LEU A 168 -8.36 -8.45 3.13
CA LEU A 168 -9.52 -9.12 2.55
C LEU A 168 -10.76 -8.96 3.41
N LEU A 169 -10.61 -9.03 4.74
CA LEU A 169 -11.70 -8.84 5.70
C LEU A 169 -12.03 -7.35 5.88
N ARG A 170 -11.01 -6.51 6.08
CA ARG A 170 -11.16 -5.07 6.33
C ARG A 170 -11.82 -4.34 5.17
N TYR A 171 -11.52 -4.74 3.93
CA TYR A 171 -12.04 -4.10 2.72
C TYR A 171 -13.08 -4.98 1.99
N ARG A 172 -13.65 -5.98 2.68
CA ARG A 172 -14.69 -6.87 2.13
C ARG A 172 -16.00 -6.15 1.81
N LYS A 173 -16.38 -5.18 2.67
CA LYS A 173 -17.57 -4.34 2.46
C LYS A 173 -17.24 -3.23 1.48
N SER A 174 -17.42 -3.50 0.20
CA SER A 174 -17.71 -2.44 -0.76
C SER A 174 -19.23 -2.22 -0.73
N ARG A 175 -19.70 -1.35 0.17
CA ARG A 175 -21.04 -0.73 0.08
C ARG A 175 -21.15 0.48 1.03
N GLN A 176 -21.06 1.66 0.43
CA GLN A 176 -22.02 2.77 0.59
C GLN A 176 -22.31 3.45 1.94
N ASP A 177 -21.70 3.09 3.06
CA ASP A 177 -22.03 3.78 4.32
C ASP A 177 -20.87 4.66 4.80
N GLY A 178 -20.92 5.97 4.48
CA GLY A 178 -20.26 6.97 5.33
C GLY A 178 -19.61 8.20 4.68
N LEU A 179 -19.50 8.30 3.35
CA LEU A 179 -19.17 9.56 2.69
C LEU A 179 -20.41 10.06 1.97
N PRO A 180 -20.82 11.34 2.12
CA PRO A 180 -21.89 11.86 1.31
C PRO A 180 -21.52 11.61 -0.14
N VAL A 181 -22.37 10.85 -0.82
CA VAL A 181 -22.41 10.79 -2.26
C VAL A 181 -22.66 12.24 -2.69
N MET A 182 -21.58 12.99 -2.90
CA MET A 182 -21.63 14.11 -3.83
C MET A 182 -22.03 13.45 -5.14
N GLU A 183 -23.30 13.61 -5.45
CA GLU A 183 -23.97 13.15 -6.65
C GLU A 183 -23.27 13.80 -7.84
N TYR A 184 -22.16 13.19 -8.27
CA TYR A 184 -21.56 13.50 -9.55
C TYR A 184 -22.47 12.86 -10.59
N SER A 185 -23.47 13.64 -11.01
CA SER A 185 -24.25 13.39 -12.21
C SER A 185 -23.27 13.16 -13.37
N VAL A 186 -23.10 11.89 -13.72
CA VAL A 186 -22.55 11.50 -15.01
C VAL A 186 -23.62 11.85 -16.03
N ASN A 187 -23.69 13.11 -16.42
CA ASN A 187 -24.39 13.50 -17.64
C ASN A 187 -23.58 12.91 -18.79
N THR A 188 -24.03 11.75 -19.23
CA THR A 188 -23.68 11.15 -20.51
C THR A 188 -24.15 12.10 -21.62
N VAL A 189 -23.25 12.40 -22.55
CA VAL A 189 -23.59 12.88 -23.90
C VAL A 189 -23.42 11.69 -24.82
#